data_AF-A0A105TSH4-F1
#
_entry.id   AF-A0A105TSH4-F1
#
_cell.length_a   1.000
_cell.length_b   1.000
_cell.length_c   1.000
_cell.angle_alpha   90.00
_cell.angle_beta   90.00
_cell.angle_gamma   90.00
#
_symmetry.space_group_name_H-M   'P 1'
#
loop_
_entity.id
_entity.type
_entity.pdbx_description
1 polymer ?
#
loop_
_entity_poly.entity_id
_entity_poly.type
_entity_poly.pdbx_seq_one_letter_code
_entity_poly.pdbx_strand_id
1 'polypeptide(L)'
;MKISKKVVEKILLFLSEYYPSQYASLVTGSHVEGTNNAFSDIDIIIFTKDRNNVYNEMVLFHGLKLQTIIIPVQNLQEILWVDYISGQGTFVNMISKAHILFDQTNFLKYLIPHTKELKLLGAKPLSDYENYMSRVKITSLLFDVMGADDIDEFLYTILNLIDLVTQFKLKVSGSWCSDGKYRMKLIKALDENFYHRLTAATAEIYGKKNREVLVNLTTELLKEHGGLLAYYSKSNTLSKVSQDYLVVELDTDSNIERINHTIQILEEFLQNSEHHKKIKYYFFSSKPVSIDKSEQNIYLVIETEKEFINKFLIDHLELFISGQSNISRLLFPCQYDPVYRFSGKKIYDKLSPLFYSISKLMTTEKLRFSNSSYQIQFAVHFLKEAKNIWFAERPDMFCPFLQYLFDCWFVFTYDDGLSFKTKELLDSRRKNLKKFETSYEDQKEKLLKSYNSKSIIDKSVLTIMKKSKQIREIKDISIYKAYLAPDVLSEMDKKYWSLYREIIFKTFSILFIDNRLISYIPFIVKKIELND
;
A
#
# COMPACT_ATOMS: atom_id res chain seq x y z
N MET A 1 -20.03 24.63 -7.26
CA MET A 1 -20.53 23.31 -6.83
C MET A 1 -21.93 23.12 -7.39
N LYS A 2 -22.23 22.01 -8.09
CA LYS A 2 -23.54 21.80 -8.75
C LYS A 2 -24.56 21.04 -7.90
N ILE A 3 -24.14 20.44 -6.78
CA ILE A 3 -25.05 19.82 -5.82
C ILE A 3 -25.87 20.90 -5.08
N SER A 4 -27.17 20.67 -4.89
CA SER A 4 -28.05 21.66 -4.27
C SER A 4 -27.77 21.82 -2.77
N LYS A 5 -27.94 23.04 -2.24
CA LYS A 5 -27.74 23.34 -0.82
C LYS A 5 -28.59 22.45 0.10
N LYS A 6 -29.86 22.21 -0.28
CA LYS A 6 -30.79 21.32 0.45
C LYS A 6 -30.29 19.88 0.55
N VAL A 7 -29.62 19.38 -0.50
CA VAL A 7 -29.02 18.03 -0.47
C VAL A 7 -27.81 18.02 0.46
N VAL A 8 -26.95 19.04 0.41
CA VAL A 8 -25.81 19.17 1.32
C VAL A 8 -26.27 19.22 2.78
N GLU A 9 -27.30 20.01 3.10
CA GLU A 9 -27.85 20.10 4.46
C GLU A 9 -28.32 18.73 4.98
N LYS A 10 -28.99 17.94 4.13
CA LYS A 10 -29.38 16.56 4.48
C LYS A 10 -28.19 15.63 4.67
N ILE A 11 -27.14 15.77 3.85
CA ILE A 11 -25.90 14.98 4.01
C ILE A 11 -25.22 15.35 5.34
N LEU A 12 -25.15 16.64 5.68
CA LEU A 12 -24.57 17.09 6.94
C LEU A 12 -25.36 16.58 8.14
N LEU A 13 -26.70 16.56 8.07
CA LEU A 13 -27.55 15.94 9.07
C LEU A 13 -27.23 14.45 9.24
N PHE A 14 -27.20 13.70 8.13
CA PHE A 14 -26.82 12.27 8.12
C PHE A 14 -25.46 12.04 8.80
N LEU A 15 -24.45 12.81 8.42
CA LEU A 15 -23.11 12.69 8.98
C LEU A 15 -23.09 13.00 10.48
N SER A 16 -23.87 13.99 10.94
CA SER A 16 -23.94 14.33 12.36
C SER A 16 -24.64 13.25 13.19
N GLU A 17 -25.63 12.55 12.63
CA GLU A 17 -26.39 11.49 13.31
C GLU A 17 -25.61 10.16 13.35
N TYR A 18 -25.02 9.76 12.22
CA TYR A 18 -24.45 8.42 12.05
C TYR A 18 -22.92 8.37 12.15
N TYR A 19 -22.23 9.49 11.86
CA TYR A 19 -20.77 9.58 11.90
C TYR A 19 -20.28 10.80 12.71
N PRO A 20 -20.74 10.97 13.97
CA PRO A 20 -20.34 12.12 14.79
C PRO A 20 -18.84 12.16 15.10
N SER A 21 -18.14 11.01 15.01
CA SER A 21 -16.70 10.88 15.22
C SER A 21 -15.87 10.85 13.93
N GLN A 22 -16.45 11.21 12.79
CA GLN A 22 -15.71 11.31 11.52
C GLN A 22 -14.46 12.17 11.66
N TYR A 23 -13.38 11.77 10.99
CA TYR A 23 -12.15 12.55 10.97
C TYR A 23 -12.21 13.67 9.93
N ALA A 24 -12.72 13.34 8.75
CA ALA A 24 -12.97 14.26 7.64
C ALA A 24 -14.05 13.67 6.73
N SER A 25 -14.77 14.48 5.94
CA SER A 25 -15.66 13.96 4.91
C SER A 25 -15.76 14.83 3.68
N LEU A 26 -16.08 14.15 2.59
CA LEU A 26 -16.16 14.68 1.24
C LEU A 26 -17.45 14.20 0.58
N VAL A 27 -18.00 15.03 -0.32
CA VAL A 27 -18.95 14.58 -1.34
C VAL A 27 -18.25 14.57 -2.69
N THR A 28 -18.49 13.55 -3.50
CA THR A 28 -17.86 13.38 -4.81
C THR A 28 -18.85 12.85 -5.85
N GLY A 29 -18.34 12.47 -7.01
CA GLY A 29 -19.10 11.79 -8.05
C GLY A 29 -20.03 12.70 -8.85
N SER A 30 -21.03 12.07 -9.45
CA SER A 30 -21.86 12.67 -10.51
C SER A 30 -22.64 13.90 -10.03
N HIS A 31 -23.04 13.95 -8.75
CA HIS A 31 -23.73 15.09 -8.16
C HIS A 31 -22.85 16.33 -8.01
N VAL A 32 -21.56 16.15 -7.76
CA VAL A 32 -20.60 17.27 -7.69
C VAL A 32 -20.28 17.79 -9.09
N GLU A 33 -20.13 16.88 -10.05
CA GLU A 33 -19.86 17.21 -11.46
C GLU A 33 -21.10 17.74 -12.22
N GLY A 34 -22.30 17.50 -11.69
CA GLY A 34 -23.60 17.79 -12.31
C GLY A 34 -23.88 16.95 -13.56
N THR A 35 -23.44 15.69 -13.53
CA THR A 35 -23.72 14.68 -14.57
C THR A 35 -24.65 13.59 -14.03
N ASN A 36 -25.24 13.80 -12.85
CA ASN A 36 -26.17 12.87 -12.20
C ASN A 36 -27.51 12.79 -12.94
N ASN A 37 -28.18 11.65 -12.79
CA ASN A 37 -29.52 11.37 -13.28
C ASN A 37 -30.42 10.81 -12.15
N ALA A 38 -31.67 10.47 -12.45
CA ALA A 38 -32.62 9.95 -11.46
C ALA A 38 -32.21 8.63 -10.79
N PHE A 39 -31.25 7.91 -11.38
CA PHE A 39 -30.72 6.64 -10.87
C PHE A 39 -29.37 6.80 -10.17
N SER A 40 -28.82 8.02 -10.12
CA SER A 40 -27.53 8.28 -9.48
C SER A 40 -27.66 8.31 -7.96
N ASP A 41 -26.67 7.72 -7.32
CA ASP A 41 -26.37 7.85 -5.90
C ASP A 41 -25.48 9.05 -5.62
N ILE A 42 -25.45 9.45 -4.35
CA ILE A 42 -24.58 10.49 -3.83
C ILE A 42 -23.38 9.80 -3.16
N ASP A 43 -22.22 9.92 -3.78
CA ASP A 43 -20.96 9.41 -3.25
C ASP A 43 -20.46 10.31 -2.09
N ILE A 44 -20.37 9.74 -0.89
CA ILE A 44 -19.83 10.40 0.30
C ILE A 44 -18.61 9.61 0.76
N ILE A 45 -17.44 10.25 0.82
CA ILE A 45 -16.25 9.66 1.42
C ILE A 45 -16.15 10.13 2.86
N ILE A 46 -16.00 9.18 3.79
CA ILE A 46 -15.88 9.43 5.22
C ILE A 46 -14.53 8.90 5.68
N PHE A 47 -13.63 9.79 6.10
CA PHE A 47 -12.37 9.40 6.69
C PHE A 47 -12.56 9.11 8.18
N THR A 48 -11.98 8.01 8.65
CA THR A 48 -12.08 7.61 10.06
C THR A 48 -10.75 7.10 10.59
N LYS A 49 -10.58 7.18 11.91
CA LYS A 49 -9.48 6.57 12.65
C LYS A 49 -9.86 5.27 13.34
N ASP A 50 -11.16 4.95 13.38
CA ASP A 50 -11.72 3.86 14.16
C ASP A 50 -11.90 2.57 13.34
N ARG A 51 -11.45 2.55 12.08
CA ARG A 51 -11.48 1.38 11.19
C ARG A 51 -10.10 1.13 10.58
N ASN A 52 -9.83 -0.13 10.24
CA ASN A 52 -8.62 -0.59 9.60
C ASN A 52 -8.84 -0.96 8.13
N ASN A 53 -10.07 -1.24 7.70
CA ASN A 53 -10.37 -1.60 6.31
C ASN A 53 -11.34 -0.62 5.66
N VAL A 54 -11.24 -0.49 4.33
CA VAL A 54 -12.22 0.25 3.55
C VAL A 54 -13.57 -0.45 3.67
N TYR A 55 -14.61 0.32 3.93
CA TYR A 55 -15.96 -0.20 4.06
C TYR A 55 -16.92 0.64 3.21
N ASN A 56 -17.74 -0.03 2.42
CA ASN A 56 -18.72 0.61 1.54
C ASN A 56 -20.13 0.20 1.94
N GLU A 57 -21.04 1.15 2.02
CA GLU A 57 -22.44 0.89 2.35
C GLU A 57 -23.37 1.79 1.55
N MET A 58 -24.54 1.26 1.18
CA MET A 58 -25.61 2.00 0.53
C MET A 58 -26.70 2.29 1.56
N VAL A 59 -27.00 3.57 1.78
CA VAL A 59 -27.96 4.02 2.78
C VAL A 59 -29.04 4.88 2.14
N LEU A 60 -30.30 4.60 2.47
CA LEU A 60 -31.42 5.46 2.11
C LEU A 60 -31.73 6.41 3.27
N PHE A 61 -31.42 7.70 3.11
CA PHE A 61 -31.64 8.71 4.16
C PHE A 61 -32.48 9.88 3.66
N HIS A 62 -33.66 10.07 4.26
CA HIS A 62 -34.66 11.09 3.84
C HIS A 62 -34.88 11.14 2.31
N GLY A 63 -34.97 9.97 1.69
CA GLY A 63 -35.18 9.78 0.25
C GLY A 63 -33.92 9.93 -0.62
N LEU A 64 -32.76 10.22 -0.05
CA LEU A 64 -31.48 10.26 -0.75
C LEU A 64 -30.83 8.88 -0.75
N LYS A 65 -30.38 8.42 -1.92
CA LYS A 65 -29.52 7.24 -2.06
C LYS A 65 -28.08 7.66 -1.82
N LEU A 66 -27.54 7.34 -0.65
CA LEU A 66 -26.17 7.67 -0.27
C LEU A 66 -25.29 6.44 -0.43
N GLN A 67 -24.19 6.57 -1.16
CA GLN A 67 -23.10 5.60 -1.14
C GLN A 67 -22.01 6.12 -0.21
N THR A 68 -21.86 5.52 0.96
CA THR A 68 -20.82 5.90 1.93
C THR A 68 -19.58 5.03 1.73
N ILE A 69 -18.44 5.68 1.49
CA ILE A 69 -17.12 5.07 1.29
C ILE A 69 -16.27 5.45 2.51
N ILE A 70 -16.14 4.53 3.45
CA ILE A 70 -15.42 4.74 4.70
C ILE A 70 -13.95 4.38 4.50
N ILE A 71 -13.06 5.35 4.66
CA ILE A 71 -11.62 5.21 4.42
C ILE A 71 -10.85 5.39 5.74
N PRO A 72 -10.10 4.36 6.20
CA PRO A 72 -9.12 4.49 7.27
C PRO A 72 -8.02 5.49 6.91
N VAL A 73 -7.79 6.50 7.76
CA VAL A 73 -6.68 7.46 7.55
C VAL A 73 -5.32 6.76 7.64
N GLN A 74 -5.23 5.72 8.46
CA GLN A 74 -4.04 4.91 8.68
C GLN A 74 -3.53 4.25 7.39
N ASN A 75 -4.46 3.80 6.54
CA ASN A 75 -4.16 3.00 5.35
C ASN A 75 -4.31 3.79 4.05
N LEU A 76 -4.64 5.08 4.13
CA LEU A 76 -4.84 5.92 2.95
C LEU A 76 -3.65 5.93 1.99
N GLN A 77 -2.42 5.96 2.51
CA GLN A 77 -1.22 5.94 1.66
C GLN A 77 -1.12 4.63 0.87
N GLU A 78 -1.45 3.50 1.49
CA GLU A 78 -1.45 2.20 0.84
C GLU A 78 -2.58 2.10 -0.19
N ILE A 79 -3.77 2.61 0.14
CA ILE A 79 -4.91 2.68 -0.79
C ILE A 79 -4.53 3.47 -2.06
N LEU A 80 -3.94 4.66 -1.91
CA LEU A 80 -3.49 5.47 -3.04
C LEU A 80 -2.36 4.80 -3.82
N TRP A 81 -1.47 4.08 -3.14
CA TRP A 81 -0.39 3.33 -3.78
C TRP A 81 -0.91 2.17 -4.63
N VAL A 82 -1.87 1.39 -4.12
CA VAL A 82 -2.54 0.31 -4.87
C VAL A 82 -3.27 0.88 -6.08
N ASP A 83 -3.92 2.04 -5.93
CA ASP A 83 -4.59 2.73 -7.02
C ASP A 83 -3.58 3.13 -8.12
N TYR A 84 -2.42 3.67 -7.73
CA TYR A 84 -1.32 4.04 -8.64
C TYR A 84 -0.69 2.85 -9.37
N ILE A 85 -0.38 1.76 -8.66
CA ILE A 85 0.26 0.58 -9.24
C ILE A 85 -0.69 -0.23 -10.14
N SER A 86 -1.95 -0.38 -9.74
CA SER A 86 -2.96 -1.03 -10.58
C SER A 86 -3.32 -0.19 -11.82
N GLY A 87 -3.11 1.13 -11.74
CA GLY A 87 -3.46 2.10 -12.76
C GLY A 87 -4.96 2.41 -12.81
N GLN A 88 -5.73 2.02 -11.79
CA GLN A 88 -7.19 2.22 -11.79
C GLN A 88 -7.59 3.68 -11.56
N GLY A 89 -6.96 4.35 -10.57
CA GLY A 89 -7.18 5.76 -10.27
C GLY A 89 -8.55 6.06 -9.65
N THR A 90 -9.21 5.07 -9.04
CA THR A 90 -10.55 5.19 -8.45
C THR A 90 -10.56 6.19 -7.29
N PHE A 91 -9.71 5.98 -6.27
CA PHE A 91 -9.64 6.86 -5.10
C PHE A 91 -8.98 8.20 -5.44
N VAL A 92 -7.94 8.19 -6.26
CA VAL A 92 -7.28 9.41 -6.76
C VAL A 92 -8.30 10.32 -7.46
N ASN A 93 -9.11 9.77 -8.37
CA ASN A 93 -10.11 10.55 -9.10
C ASN A 93 -11.25 11.03 -8.18
N MET A 94 -11.75 10.19 -7.28
CA MET A 94 -12.81 10.56 -6.36
C MET A 94 -12.40 11.70 -5.41
N ILE A 95 -11.22 11.60 -4.79
CA ILE A 95 -10.75 12.58 -3.81
C ILE A 95 -10.35 13.90 -4.49
N SER A 96 -9.67 13.85 -5.65
CA SER A 96 -9.17 15.05 -6.34
C SER A 96 -10.27 16.01 -6.82
N LYS A 97 -11.48 15.49 -7.07
CA LYS A 97 -12.64 16.27 -7.55
C LYS A 97 -13.65 16.60 -6.46
N ALA A 98 -13.47 16.05 -5.26
CA ALA A 98 -14.46 16.13 -4.21
C ALA A 98 -14.63 17.55 -3.65
N HIS A 99 -15.76 17.76 -2.99
CA HIS A 99 -16.01 18.94 -2.17
C HIS A 99 -15.96 18.58 -0.68
N ILE A 100 -15.34 19.46 0.11
CA ILE A 100 -15.21 19.29 1.56
C ILE A 100 -16.56 19.50 2.23
N LEU A 101 -17.01 18.50 2.98
CA LEU A 101 -18.17 18.62 3.89
C LEU A 101 -17.70 18.93 5.32
N PHE A 102 -16.60 18.31 5.75
CA PHE A 102 -16.05 18.46 7.09
C PHE A 102 -14.53 18.19 7.09
N ASP A 103 -13.74 19.07 7.72
CA ASP A 103 -12.29 18.91 7.89
C ASP A 103 -11.79 19.73 9.10
N GLN A 104 -11.79 19.15 10.30
CA GLN A 104 -11.36 19.89 11.50
C GLN A 104 -9.84 20.08 11.59
N THR A 105 -9.05 19.11 11.11
CA THR A 105 -7.59 19.06 11.30
C THR A 105 -6.81 19.59 10.09
N ASN A 106 -7.49 20.24 9.13
CA ASN A 106 -6.94 20.62 7.83
C ASN A 106 -6.31 19.45 7.07
N PHE A 107 -6.79 18.23 7.28
CA PHE A 107 -6.28 17.05 6.61
C PHE A 107 -6.56 17.07 5.12
N LEU A 108 -7.80 17.44 4.73
CA LEU A 108 -8.23 17.50 3.34
C LEU A 108 -7.58 18.66 2.59
N LYS A 109 -7.20 19.74 3.30
CA LYS A 109 -6.39 20.84 2.75
C LYS A 109 -5.10 20.34 2.08
N TYR A 110 -4.47 19.29 2.60
CA TYR A 110 -3.24 18.74 2.02
C TYR A 110 -3.49 17.50 1.14
N LEU A 111 -4.50 16.68 1.47
CA LEU A 111 -4.80 15.47 0.71
C LEU A 111 -5.35 15.77 -0.69
N ILE A 112 -6.29 16.71 -0.82
CA ILE A 112 -6.92 17.01 -2.12
C ILE A 112 -5.88 17.51 -3.14
N PRO A 113 -5.02 18.51 -2.83
CA PRO A 113 -3.95 18.90 -3.75
C PRO A 113 -3.04 17.75 -4.14
N HIS A 114 -2.62 16.91 -3.19
CA HIS A 114 -1.79 15.75 -3.48
C HIS A 114 -2.45 14.78 -4.46
N THR A 115 -3.73 14.46 -4.27
CA THR A 115 -4.46 13.59 -5.22
C THR A 115 -4.68 14.25 -6.59
N LYS A 116 -4.76 15.58 -6.66
CA LYS A 116 -4.76 16.31 -7.95
C LYS A 116 -3.42 16.19 -8.66
N GLU A 117 -2.30 16.30 -7.95
CA GLU A 117 -0.96 16.08 -8.48
C GLU A 117 -0.79 14.65 -8.99
N LEU A 118 -1.17 13.64 -8.19
CA LEU A 118 -1.16 12.22 -8.62
C LEU A 118 -2.01 12.01 -9.87
N LYS A 119 -3.20 12.63 -9.91
CA LYS A 119 -4.09 12.51 -11.06
C LYS A 119 -3.44 13.03 -12.35
N LEU A 120 -2.71 14.15 -12.26
CA LEU A 120 -1.96 14.74 -13.39
C LEU A 120 -0.74 13.88 -13.77
N LEU A 121 -0.10 13.25 -12.79
CA LEU A 121 1.04 12.35 -13.02
C LEU A 121 0.65 11.13 -13.86
N GLY A 122 -0.57 10.61 -13.66
CA GLY A 122 -1.05 9.41 -14.35
C GLY A 122 -0.72 8.12 -13.60
N ALA A 123 -1.09 6.99 -14.23
CA ALA A 123 -0.78 5.67 -13.70
C ALA A 123 0.71 5.35 -13.82
N LYS A 124 1.18 4.37 -13.06
CA LYS A 124 2.55 3.86 -13.22
C LYS A 124 2.79 3.44 -14.69
N PRO A 125 3.88 3.91 -15.34
CA PRO A 125 4.26 3.44 -16.66
C PRO A 125 4.49 1.93 -16.67
N LEU A 126 4.04 1.26 -17.73
CA LEU A 126 4.31 -0.15 -17.92
C LEU A 126 5.82 -0.38 -18.08
N SER A 127 6.35 -1.34 -17.34
CA SER A 127 7.64 -1.94 -17.65
C SER A 127 7.58 -2.71 -18.97
N ASP A 128 8.73 -2.96 -19.59
CA ASP A 128 8.83 -3.76 -20.81
C ASP A 128 8.14 -5.12 -20.68
N TYR A 129 8.20 -5.71 -19.48
CA TYR A 129 7.53 -6.96 -19.17
C TYR A 129 6.02 -6.81 -19.07
N GLU A 130 5.50 -5.81 -18.35
CA GLU A 130 4.05 -5.58 -18.25
C GLU A 130 3.45 -5.25 -19.63
N ASN A 131 4.21 -4.55 -20.47
CA ASN A 131 3.87 -4.34 -21.89
C ASN A 131 3.83 -5.68 -22.64
N TYR A 132 4.91 -6.48 -22.59
CA TYR A 132 4.95 -7.81 -23.21
C TYR A 132 3.78 -8.70 -22.77
N MET A 133 3.49 -8.81 -21.48
CA MET A 133 2.40 -9.64 -20.97
C MET A 133 1.02 -9.14 -21.39
N SER A 134 0.83 -7.82 -21.47
CA SER A 134 -0.40 -7.25 -22.02
C SER A 134 -0.56 -7.64 -23.49
N ARG A 135 0.52 -7.57 -24.27
CA ARG A 135 0.55 -8.01 -25.67
C ARG A 135 0.28 -9.51 -25.82
N VAL A 136 0.83 -10.36 -24.94
CA VAL A 136 0.55 -11.81 -24.90
C VAL A 136 -0.95 -12.07 -24.75
N LYS A 137 -1.58 -11.46 -23.74
CA LYS A 137 -3.01 -11.64 -23.48
C LYS A 137 -3.87 -11.17 -24.65
N ILE A 138 -3.58 -9.98 -25.17
CA ILE A 138 -4.32 -9.41 -26.31
C ILE A 138 -4.11 -10.25 -27.57
N THR A 139 -2.88 -10.66 -27.87
CA THR A 139 -2.57 -11.51 -29.05
C THR A 139 -3.30 -12.84 -28.98
N SER A 140 -3.36 -13.47 -27.80
CA SER A 140 -4.10 -14.74 -27.63
C SER A 140 -5.58 -14.58 -27.95
N LEU A 141 -6.25 -13.61 -27.33
CA LEU A 141 -7.68 -13.39 -27.59
C LEU A 141 -7.92 -12.95 -29.04
N LEU A 142 -7.01 -12.17 -29.62
CA LEU A 142 -7.12 -11.75 -31.01
C LEU A 142 -7.02 -12.94 -31.97
N PHE A 143 -6.11 -13.89 -31.73
CA PHE A 143 -6.01 -15.11 -32.54
C PHE A 143 -7.25 -15.99 -32.41
N ASP A 144 -7.82 -16.10 -31.22
CA ASP A 144 -9.10 -16.80 -31.02
C ASP A 144 -10.22 -16.14 -31.87
N VAL A 145 -10.32 -14.81 -31.86
CA VAL A 145 -11.29 -14.06 -32.69
C VAL A 145 -11.01 -14.19 -34.19
N MET A 146 -9.73 -14.21 -34.60
CA MET A 146 -9.34 -14.39 -36.01
C MET A 146 -9.63 -15.80 -36.52
N GLY A 147 -9.52 -16.81 -35.65
CA GLY A 147 -9.76 -18.22 -35.97
C GLY A 147 -11.21 -18.69 -35.78
N ALA A 148 -12.09 -17.83 -35.25
CA ALA A 148 -13.48 -18.19 -35.00
C ALA A 148 -14.24 -18.51 -36.30
N ASP A 149 -14.85 -19.69 -36.40
CA ASP A 149 -15.75 -20.03 -37.51
C ASP A 149 -17.15 -19.43 -37.30
N ASP A 150 -17.63 -19.41 -36.05
CA ASP A 150 -18.83 -18.70 -35.62
C ASP A 150 -18.48 -17.62 -34.59
N ILE A 151 -18.78 -16.36 -34.93
CA ILE A 151 -18.53 -15.20 -34.06
C ILE A 151 -19.38 -15.25 -32.79
N ASP A 152 -20.56 -15.90 -32.81
CA ASP A 152 -21.46 -15.93 -31.66
C ASP A 152 -20.87 -16.71 -30.48
N GLU A 153 -20.06 -17.73 -30.74
CA GLU A 153 -19.36 -18.50 -29.70
C GLU A 153 -18.27 -17.68 -28.98
N PHE A 154 -17.78 -16.61 -29.62
CA PHE A 154 -16.66 -15.80 -29.15
C PHE A 154 -17.07 -14.41 -28.64
N LEU A 155 -18.37 -14.11 -28.49
CA LEU A 155 -18.83 -12.79 -28.03
C LEU A 155 -18.20 -12.37 -26.69
N TYR A 156 -18.05 -13.29 -25.74
CA TYR A 156 -17.38 -13.02 -24.47
C TYR A 156 -15.86 -12.83 -24.63
N THR A 157 -15.23 -13.54 -25.56
CA THR A 157 -13.82 -13.35 -25.93
C THR A 157 -13.61 -11.96 -26.55
N ILE A 158 -14.52 -11.53 -27.42
CA ILE A 158 -14.53 -10.20 -28.05
C ILE A 158 -14.70 -9.11 -26.99
N LEU A 159 -15.62 -9.28 -26.05
CA LEU A 159 -15.81 -8.34 -24.93
C LEU A 159 -14.53 -8.18 -24.12
N ASN A 160 -13.88 -9.30 -23.77
CA ASN A 160 -12.63 -9.29 -23.03
C ASN A 160 -11.48 -8.67 -23.84
N LEU A 161 -11.41 -8.94 -25.15
CA LEU A 161 -10.43 -8.34 -26.05
C LEU A 161 -10.57 -6.81 -26.08
N ILE A 162 -11.78 -6.29 -26.25
CA ILE A 162 -12.06 -4.85 -26.24
C ILE A 162 -11.67 -4.23 -24.88
N ASP A 163 -11.99 -4.92 -23.79
CA ASP A 163 -11.63 -4.47 -22.44
C ASP A 163 -10.10 -4.37 -22.28
N LEU A 164 -9.36 -5.41 -22.66
CA LEU A 164 -7.89 -5.40 -22.58
C LEU A 164 -7.24 -4.40 -23.55
N VAL A 165 -7.78 -4.22 -24.75
CA VAL A 165 -7.29 -3.23 -25.73
C VAL A 165 -7.44 -1.80 -25.19
N THR A 166 -8.59 -1.48 -24.59
CA THR A 166 -8.79 -0.16 -23.96
C THR A 166 -7.90 0.04 -22.74
N GLN A 167 -7.75 -0.96 -21.88
CA GLN A 167 -6.82 -0.90 -20.75
C GLN A 167 -5.38 -0.68 -21.25
N PHE A 168 -4.95 -1.45 -22.26
CA PHE A 168 -3.60 -1.36 -22.81
C PHE A 168 -3.33 0.02 -23.40
N LYS A 169 -4.22 0.57 -24.24
CA LYS A 169 -4.10 1.93 -24.79
C LYS A 169 -3.93 2.99 -23.71
N LEU A 170 -4.69 2.91 -22.61
CA LEU A 170 -4.54 3.85 -21.50
C LEU A 170 -3.21 3.67 -20.77
N LYS A 171 -2.85 2.44 -20.40
CA LYS A 171 -1.63 2.15 -19.62
C LYS A 171 -0.34 2.48 -20.36
N VAL A 172 -0.24 2.15 -21.65
CA VAL A 172 0.95 2.49 -22.46
C VAL A 172 1.13 4.00 -22.63
N SER A 173 0.04 4.76 -22.53
CA SER A 173 0.06 6.23 -22.54
C SER A 173 0.19 6.85 -21.14
N GLY A 174 0.46 6.05 -20.09
CA GLY A 174 0.55 6.52 -18.70
C GLY A 174 -0.76 7.05 -18.12
N SER A 175 -1.89 6.81 -18.78
CA SER A 175 -3.21 7.26 -18.35
C SER A 175 -3.84 6.29 -17.35
N TRP A 176 -4.68 6.82 -16.47
CA TRP A 176 -5.56 6.02 -15.62
C TRP A 176 -6.52 5.19 -16.48
N CYS A 177 -6.81 3.97 -16.05
CA CYS A 177 -7.76 3.09 -16.75
C CYS A 177 -9.20 3.38 -16.35
N SER A 178 -9.47 3.42 -15.04
CA SER A 178 -10.80 3.37 -14.45
C SER A 178 -11.67 2.21 -15.01
N ASP A 179 -12.88 2.08 -14.48
CA ASP A 179 -13.82 1.04 -14.87
C ASP A 179 -15.05 1.60 -15.60
N GLY A 180 -15.65 0.71 -16.40
CA GLY A 180 -16.95 0.92 -17.06
C GLY A 180 -17.06 2.27 -17.79
N LYS A 181 -18.08 3.06 -17.42
CA LYS A 181 -18.44 4.32 -18.10
C LYS A 181 -17.31 5.35 -18.16
N TYR A 182 -16.36 5.30 -17.23
CA TYR A 182 -15.27 6.28 -17.16
C TYR A 182 -14.14 5.95 -18.14
N ARG A 183 -13.91 4.67 -18.43
CA ARG A 183 -12.86 4.24 -19.35
C ARG A 183 -13.02 4.82 -20.74
N MET A 184 -14.24 4.79 -21.29
CA MET A 184 -14.50 5.38 -22.61
C MET A 184 -14.36 6.90 -22.63
N LYS A 185 -14.65 7.60 -21.52
CA LYS A 185 -14.38 9.04 -21.40
C LYS A 185 -12.88 9.33 -21.39
N LEU A 186 -12.10 8.49 -20.70
CA LEU A 186 -10.64 8.60 -20.65
C LEU A 186 -10.02 8.32 -22.02
N ILE A 187 -10.48 7.27 -22.72
CA ILE A 187 -10.07 6.97 -24.09
C ILE A 187 -10.38 8.14 -25.01
N LYS A 188 -11.60 8.71 -24.96
CA LYS A 188 -11.96 9.87 -25.79
C LYS A 188 -11.09 11.09 -25.50
N ALA A 189 -10.80 11.35 -24.23
CA ALA A 189 -9.95 12.47 -23.83
C ALA A 189 -8.48 12.27 -24.23
N LEU A 190 -8.00 11.02 -24.25
CA LEU A 190 -6.65 10.66 -24.66
C LEU A 190 -6.48 10.68 -26.20
N ASP A 191 -7.42 10.06 -26.91
CA ASP A 191 -7.34 9.82 -28.36
C ASP A 191 -8.77 9.69 -28.93
N GLU A 192 -9.34 10.81 -29.39
CA GLU A 192 -10.69 10.87 -29.94
C GLU A 192 -10.85 10.04 -31.21
N ASN A 193 -9.81 9.93 -32.04
CA ASN A 193 -9.85 9.09 -33.24
C ASN A 193 -9.94 7.60 -32.88
N PHE A 194 -9.07 7.14 -31.95
CA PHE A 194 -9.13 5.77 -31.45
C PHE A 194 -10.49 5.45 -30.82
N TYR A 195 -11.06 6.37 -30.04
CA TYR A 195 -12.42 6.25 -29.48
C TYR A 195 -13.47 5.96 -30.56
N HIS A 196 -13.49 6.75 -31.64
CA HIS A 196 -14.47 6.59 -32.72
C HIS A 196 -14.26 5.29 -33.49
N ARG A 197 -13.01 4.95 -33.81
CA ARG A 197 -12.66 3.70 -34.49
C ARG A 197 -13.03 2.47 -33.66
N LEU A 198 -12.76 2.49 -32.36
CA LEU A 198 -13.10 1.40 -31.45
C LEU A 198 -14.63 1.22 -31.33
N THR A 199 -15.37 2.32 -31.22
CA THR A 199 -16.82 2.30 -31.14
C THR A 199 -17.43 1.72 -32.43
N ALA A 200 -16.91 2.13 -33.59
CA ALA A 200 -17.32 1.58 -34.88
C ALA A 200 -16.96 0.10 -35.02
N ALA A 201 -15.74 -0.30 -34.64
CA ALA A 201 -15.30 -1.70 -34.65
C ALA A 201 -16.19 -2.59 -33.77
N THR A 202 -16.57 -2.09 -32.59
CA THR A 202 -17.47 -2.78 -31.67
C THR A 202 -18.87 -2.94 -32.29
N ALA A 203 -19.42 -1.89 -32.90
CA ALA A 203 -20.72 -1.98 -33.58
C ALA A 203 -20.71 -2.95 -34.77
N GLU A 204 -19.63 -2.96 -35.57
CA GLU A 204 -19.47 -3.84 -36.72
C GLU A 204 -19.37 -5.32 -36.33
N ILE A 205 -18.60 -5.64 -35.29
CA ILE A 205 -18.43 -7.04 -34.87
C ILE A 205 -19.68 -7.61 -34.21
N TYR A 206 -20.36 -6.85 -33.33
CA TYR A 206 -21.59 -7.33 -32.68
C TYR A 206 -22.82 -7.24 -33.60
N GLY A 207 -22.88 -6.26 -34.50
CA GLY A 207 -24.03 -6.03 -35.37
C GLY A 207 -23.99 -6.82 -36.68
N LYS A 208 -22.80 -6.97 -37.27
CA LYS A 208 -22.62 -7.59 -38.60
C LYS A 208 -21.68 -8.79 -38.59
N LYS A 209 -21.19 -9.22 -37.42
CA LYS A 209 -20.20 -10.29 -37.29
C LYS A 209 -18.90 -10.02 -38.06
N ASN A 210 -18.62 -8.74 -38.37
CA ASN A 210 -17.43 -8.34 -39.11
C ASN A 210 -16.25 -8.10 -38.14
N ARG A 211 -15.34 -9.07 -38.06
CA ARG A 211 -14.16 -9.00 -37.19
C ARG A 211 -13.03 -8.12 -37.71
N GLU A 212 -12.97 -7.84 -39.01
CA GLU A 212 -11.78 -7.22 -39.65
C GLU A 212 -11.44 -5.86 -39.05
N VAL A 213 -12.45 -5.04 -38.75
CA VAL A 213 -12.25 -3.69 -38.21
C VAL A 213 -11.60 -3.74 -36.83
N LEU A 214 -12.06 -4.64 -35.95
CA LEU A 214 -11.49 -4.82 -34.61
C LEU A 214 -10.08 -5.43 -34.69
N VAL A 215 -9.87 -6.40 -35.61
CA VAL A 215 -8.57 -7.04 -35.81
C VAL A 215 -7.53 -6.04 -36.27
N ASN A 216 -7.86 -5.20 -37.25
CA ASN A 216 -6.95 -4.17 -37.78
C ASN A 216 -6.61 -3.12 -36.72
N LEU A 217 -7.61 -2.60 -36.02
CA LEU A 217 -7.41 -1.62 -34.94
C LEU A 217 -6.50 -2.17 -33.83
N THR A 218 -6.74 -3.41 -33.40
CA THR A 218 -5.95 -4.07 -32.36
C THR A 218 -4.52 -4.31 -32.84
N THR A 219 -4.35 -4.77 -34.09
CA THR A 219 -3.04 -5.04 -34.67
C THR A 219 -2.20 -3.77 -34.82
N GLU A 220 -2.81 -2.66 -35.23
CA GLU A 220 -2.16 -1.35 -35.31
C GLU A 220 -1.66 -0.87 -33.95
N LEU A 221 -2.52 -0.92 -32.91
CA LEU A 221 -2.12 -0.55 -31.55
C LEU A 221 -0.95 -1.41 -31.07
N LEU A 222 -0.99 -2.72 -31.31
CA LEU A 222 0.10 -3.61 -30.90
C LEU A 222 1.39 -3.30 -31.67
N LYS A 223 1.33 -2.95 -32.96
CA LYS A 223 2.51 -2.58 -33.78
C LYS A 223 3.31 -1.42 -33.18
N GLU A 224 2.64 -0.41 -32.62
CA GLU A 224 3.28 0.72 -31.94
C GLU A 224 4.10 0.28 -30.69
N HIS A 225 3.78 -0.88 -30.13
CA HIS A 225 4.38 -1.41 -28.91
C HIS A 225 5.10 -2.75 -29.11
N GLY A 226 5.51 -3.04 -30.36
CA GLY A 226 6.36 -4.17 -30.74
C GLY A 226 5.65 -5.34 -31.44
N GLY A 227 4.36 -5.19 -31.76
CA GLY A 227 3.60 -6.05 -32.67
C GLY A 227 2.87 -7.24 -32.04
N LEU A 228 2.32 -8.09 -32.92
CA LEU A 228 1.79 -9.40 -32.54
C LEU A 228 2.93 -10.36 -32.19
N LEU A 229 2.63 -11.35 -31.36
CA LEU A 229 3.59 -12.37 -30.95
C LEU A 229 3.30 -13.68 -31.69
N ALA A 230 4.26 -14.16 -32.46
CA ALA A 230 4.14 -15.43 -33.19
C ALA A 230 4.16 -16.66 -32.24
N TYR A 231 4.94 -16.57 -31.17
CA TYR A 231 5.04 -17.58 -30.12
C TYR A 231 5.13 -16.89 -28.76
N TYR A 232 4.42 -17.41 -27.77
CA TYR A 232 4.41 -16.89 -26.40
C TYR A 232 4.00 -17.97 -25.41
N SER A 233 4.53 -17.89 -24.19
CA SER A 233 4.04 -18.72 -23.08
C SER A 233 2.85 -18.04 -22.40
N LYS A 234 1.82 -18.83 -22.07
CA LYS A 234 0.66 -18.37 -21.28
C LYS A 234 0.94 -18.37 -19.78
N SER A 235 2.02 -19.03 -19.32
CA SER A 235 2.42 -19.00 -17.91
C SER A 235 3.13 -17.70 -17.57
N ASN A 236 2.82 -17.14 -16.40
CA ASN A 236 3.56 -16.01 -15.81
C ASN A 236 4.97 -16.48 -15.45
N THR A 237 5.88 -16.57 -16.41
CA THR A 237 7.32 -16.67 -16.14
C THR A 237 7.81 -15.28 -15.72
N LEU A 238 7.43 -14.91 -14.50
CA LEU A 238 8.09 -13.90 -13.67
C LEU A 238 9.60 -14.04 -13.84
N SER A 239 10.30 -13.02 -14.33
CA SER A 239 11.77 -13.11 -14.37
C SER A 239 12.51 -11.78 -14.34
N LYS A 240 11.82 -10.63 -14.36
CA LYS A 240 12.52 -9.32 -14.36
C LYS A 240 11.87 -8.27 -13.48
N VAL A 241 12.73 -7.53 -12.78
CA VAL A 241 12.41 -6.32 -12.03
C VAL A 241 12.69 -5.07 -12.86
N SER A 242 11.96 -4.00 -12.58
CA SER A 242 12.17 -2.67 -13.17
C SER A 242 13.02 -1.73 -12.31
N GLN A 243 13.33 -2.15 -11.08
CA GLN A 243 14.00 -1.35 -10.06
C GLN A 243 15.33 -1.97 -9.65
N ASP A 244 16.14 -1.23 -8.91
CA ASP A 244 17.40 -1.70 -8.29
C ASP A 244 17.15 -2.52 -7.02
N TYR A 245 16.05 -3.26 -6.99
CA TYR A 245 15.72 -4.18 -5.92
C TYR A 245 14.87 -5.35 -6.42
N LEU A 246 15.03 -6.49 -5.76
CA LEU A 246 14.19 -7.67 -5.86
C LEU A 246 13.45 -7.83 -4.53
N VAL A 247 12.14 -8.04 -4.58
CA VAL A 247 11.39 -8.47 -3.41
C VAL A 247 11.02 -9.94 -3.56
N VAL A 248 11.34 -10.71 -2.53
CA VAL A 248 10.94 -12.11 -2.38
C VAL A 248 9.92 -12.17 -1.26
N GLU A 249 8.75 -12.71 -1.55
CA GLU A 249 7.73 -13.00 -0.55
C GLU A 249 7.86 -14.46 -0.11
N LEU A 250 7.89 -14.67 1.19
CA LEU A 250 7.84 -15.97 1.84
C LEU A 250 6.40 -16.16 2.33
N ASP A 251 5.72 -17.20 1.81
CA ASP A 251 4.40 -17.58 2.30
C ASP A 251 4.56 -18.09 3.74
N THR A 252 4.03 -17.35 4.71
CA THR A 252 4.13 -17.73 6.12
C THR A 252 3.06 -18.76 6.42
N ASP A 253 3.45 -20.02 6.33
CA ASP A 253 2.70 -21.11 6.92
C ASP A 253 2.88 -21.15 8.45
N SER A 254 2.10 -21.96 9.16
CA SER A 254 2.15 -22.03 10.62
C SER A 254 3.41 -22.70 11.20
N ASN A 255 4.36 -23.17 10.37
CA ASN A 255 5.55 -23.87 10.82
C ASN A 255 6.76 -22.91 10.97
N ILE A 256 6.97 -22.44 12.20
CA ILE A 256 8.07 -21.53 12.55
C ILE A 256 9.44 -22.11 12.24
N GLU A 257 9.64 -23.43 12.38
CA GLU A 257 10.93 -24.07 12.08
C GLU A 257 11.24 -24.00 10.59
N ARG A 258 10.26 -24.28 9.74
CA ARG A 258 10.37 -24.15 8.29
C ARG A 258 10.65 -22.71 7.86
N ILE A 259 9.99 -21.73 8.47
CA ILE A 259 10.26 -20.31 8.22
C ILE A 259 11.72 -19.97 8.56
N ASN A 260 12.18 -20.36 9.75
CA ASN A 260 13.56 -20.11 10.18
C ASN A 260 14.57 -20.78 9.24
N HIS A 261 14.30 -22.01 8.82
CA HIS A 261 15.15 -22.73 7.88
C HIS A 261 15.20 -22.03 6.51
N THR A 262 14.05 -21.53 6.03
CA THR A 262 13.96 -20.79 4.77
C THR A 262 14.76 -19.48 4.82
N ILE A 263 14.67 -18.73 5.92
CA ILE A 263 15.46 -17.50 6.11
C ILE A 263 16.96 -17.81 6.07
N GLN A 264 17.41 -18.88 6.76
CA GLN A 264 18.81 -19.30 6.76
C GLN A 264 19.31 -19.67 5.35
N ILE A 265 18.52 -20.43 4.60
CA ILE A 265 18.83 -20.79 3.21
C ILE A 265 18.96 -19.55 2.32
N LEU A 266 18.05 -18.59 2.46
CA LEU A 266 18.11 -17.34 1.71
C LEU A 266 19.34 -16.50 2.10
N GLU A 267 19.71 -16.45 3.38
CA GLU A 267 20.93 -15.76 3.80
C GLU A 267 22.19 -16.43 3.26
N GLU A 268 22.26 -17.77 3.28
CA GLU A 268 23.38 -18.52 2.69
C GLU A 268 23.53 -18.21 1.20
N PHE A 269 22.41 -18.23 0.46
CA PHE A 269 22.40 -17.86 -0.95
C PHE A 269 22.93 -16.44 -1.18
N LEU A 270 22.48 -15.47 -0.38
CA LEU A 270 22.89 -14.08 -0.51
C LEU A 270 24.36 -13.87 -0.18
N GLN A 271 24.87 -14.52 0.87
CA GLN A 271 26.28 -14.48 1.25
C GLN A 271 27.17 -15.08 0.15
N ASN A 272 26.78 -16.22 -0.43
CA ASN A 272 27.50 -16.82 -1.56
C ASN A 272 27.46 -15.92 -2.80
N SER A 273 26.36 -15.20 -3.02
CA SER A 273 26.20 -14.28 -4.14
C SER A 273 27.03 -12.99 -3.99
N GLU A 274 27.41 -12.60 -2.77
CA GLU A 274 28.23 -11.39 -2.52
C GLU A 274 29.61 -11.44 -3.18
N HIS A 275 30.13 -12.63 -3.50
CA HIS A 275 31.38 -12.79 -4.25
C HIS A 275 31.35 -12.17 -5.65
N HIS A 276 30.16 -12.09 -6.26
CA HIS A 276 29.99 -11.54 -7.60
C HIS A 276 29.67 -10.04 -7.58
N LYS A 277 28.90 -9.60 -6.57
CA LYS A 277 28.47 -8.22 -6.45
C LYS A 277 28.07 -7.92 -5.03
N LYS A 278 28.33 -6.70 -4.56
CA LYS A 278 27.84 -6.24 -3.26
C LYS A 278 26.30 -6.27 -3.24
N ILE A 279 25.74 -7.01 -2.30
CA ILE A 279 24.31 -7.11 -2.08
C ILE A 279 23.99 -6.50 -0.72
N LYS A 280 22.87 -5.79 -0.63
CA LYS A 280 22.31 -5.35 0.66
C LYS A 280 20.90 -5.90 0.78
N TYR A 281 20.52 -6.35 1.96
CA TYR A 281 19.21 -6.93 2.13
C TYR A 281 18.69 -6.78 3.55
N TYR A 282 17.37 -6.90 3.69
CA TYR A 282 16.71 -7.03 4.98
C TYR A 282 15.41 -7.82 4.83
N PHE A 283 15.05 -8.50 5.91
CA PHE A 283 13.76 -9.16 6.06
C PHE A 283 12.81 -8.28 6.87
N PHE A 284 11.51 -8.35 6.56
CA PHE A 284 10.48 -7.71 7.36
C PHE A 284 9.15 -8.44 7.24
N SER A 285 8.29 -8.31 8.24
CA SER A 285 6.90 -8.76 8.19
C SER A 285 5.97 -7.64 7.73
N SER A 286 4.97 -7.96 6.91
CA SER A 286 3.92 -7.01 6.54
C SER A 286 2.65 -7.77 6.20
N LYS A 287 1.49 -7.11 6.33
CA LYS A 287 0.30 -7.59 5.65
C LYS A 287 0.56 -7.55 4.13
N PRO A 288 0.13 -8.58 3.38
CA PRO A 288 0.20 -8.55 1.93
C PRO A 288 -0.64 -7.39 1.39
N VAL A 289 -0.17 -6.80 0.30
CA VAL A 289 -0.85 -5.68 -0.39
C VAL A 289 -2.04 -6.19 -1.22
N SER A 290 -2.40 -7.48 -1.13
CA SER A 290 -3.54 -8.10 -1.80
C SER A 290 -4.76 -8.21 -0.88
N ILE A 291 -5.96 -8.08 -1.46
CA ILE A 291 -7.22 -7.79 -0.76
C ILE A 291 -7.73 -8.96 0.11
N ASP A 292 -7.23 -10.19 -0.07
CA ASP A 292 -7.88 -11.39 0.48
C ASP A 292 -7.05 -12.20 1.51
N LYS A 293 -5.86 -11.74 1.92
CA LYS A 293 -5.05 -12.43 2.95
C LYS A 293 -4.99 -11.64 4.25
N SER A 294 -5.51 -12.23 5.33
CA SER A 294 -5.52 -11.63 6.68
C SER A 294 -4.20 -11.76 7.43
N GLU A 295 -3.33 -12.69 7.02
CA GLU A 295 -2.10 -13.04 7.73
C GLU A 295 -0.89 -12.25 7.22
N GLN A 296 0.05 -11.93 8.12
CA GLN A 296 1.27 -11.20 7.77
C GLN A 296 2.29 -12.16 7.14
N ASN A 297 2.76 -11.84 5.93
CA ASN A 297 3.84 -12.56 5.28
C ASN A 297 5.20 -11.95 5.63
N ILE A 298 6.26 -12.71 5.36
CA ILE A 298 7.64 -12.25 5.47
C ILE A 298 8.13 -11.89 4.07
N TYR A 299 8.81 -10.77 3.99
CA TYR A 299 9.37 -10.25 2.76
C TYR A 299 10.88 -10.06 2.94
N LEU A 300 11.63 -10.42 1.92
CA LEU A 300 13.04 -10.14 1.77
C LEU A 300 13.22 -9.10 0.66
N VAL A 301 13.84 -7.98 0.99
CA VAL A 301 14.25 -6.97 0.00
C VAL A 301 15.74 -7.15 -0.27
N ILE A 302 16.09 -7.34 -1.53
CA ILE A 302 17.47 -7.44 -2.00
C ILE A 302 17.76 -6.24 -2.89
N GLU A 303 18.63 -5.34 -2.45
CA GLU A 303 19.03 -4.15 -3.17
C GLU A 303 20.38 -4.35 -3.87
N THR A 304 20.33 -4.27 -5.19
CA THR A 304 21.49 -4.33 -6.08
C THR A 304 21.09 -3.84 -7.47
N GLU A 305 22.04 -3.71 -8.40
CA GLU A 305 21.74 -3.17 -9.73
C GLU A 305 20.73 -4.05 -10.49
N LYS A 306 19.71 -3.41 -11.06
CA LYS A 306 18.64 -4.05 -11.86
C LYS A 306 19.15 -5.08 -12.88
N GLU A 307 20.25 -4.76 -13.57
CA GLU A 307 20.82 -5.67 -14.57
C GLU A 307 21.34 -6.97 -13.96
N PHE A 308 21.99 -6.89 -12.80
CA PHE A 308 22.49 -8.07 -12.09
C PHE A 308 21.32 -8.91 -11.57
N ILE A 309 20.25 -8.27 -11.09
CA ILE A 309 19.04 -8.98 -10.67
C ILE A 309 18.47 -9.80 -11.82
N ASN A 310 18.28 -9.14 -12.98
CA ASN A 310 17.58 -9.71 -14.14
C ASN A 310 18.41 -10.69 -14.97
N LYS A 311 19.75 -10.64 -14.88
CA LYS A 311 20.65 -11.50 -15.69
C LYS A 311 21.31 -12.61 -14.87
N PHE A 312 21.26 -12.54 -13.54
CA PHE A 312 21.96 -13.48 -12.66
C PHE A 312 21.11 -13.89 -11.46
N LEU A 313 20.70 -12.94 -10.62
CA LEU A 313 20.19 -13.25 -9.29
C LEU A 313 18.91 -14.10 -9.31
N ILE A 314 17.94 -13.77 -10.18
CA ILE A 314 16.65 -14.47 -10.23
C ILE A 314 16.83 -15.94 -10.62
N ASP A 315 17.51 -16.21 -11.73
CA ASP A 315 17.72 -17.56 -12.25
C ASP A 315 18.55 -18.41 -11.27
N HIS A 316 19.57 -17.82 -10.63
CA HIS A 316 20.40 -18.52 -9.65
C HIS A 316 19.64 -18.80 -8.36
N LEU A 317 18.77 -17.88 -7.92
CA LEU A 317 17.91 -18.09 -6.76
C LEU A 317 16.93 -19.23 -7.03
N GLU A 318 16.28 -19.25 -8.20
CA GLU A 318 15.36 -20.32 -8.60
C GLU A 318 16.05 -21.69 -8.64
N LEU A 319 17.24 -21.76 -9.25
CA LEU A 319 18.04 -22.98 -9.30
C LEU A 319 18.47 -23.43 -7.89
N PHE A 320 18.94 -22.50 -7.05
CA PHE A 320 19.37 -22.79 -5.69
C PHE A 320 18.21 -23.35 -4.84
N ILE A 321 17.03 -22.73 -4.92
CA ILE A 321 15.80 -23.16 -4.22
C ILE A 321 15.34 -24.54 -4.69
N SER A 322 15.43 -24.84 -5.99
CA SER A 322 14.99 -26.13 -6.55
C SER A 322 15.72 -27.34 -5.96
N GLY A 323 16.93 -27.14 -5.43
CA GLY A 323 17.74 -28.15 -4.76
C GLY A 323 17.47 -28.27 -3.25
N GLN A 324 16.62 -27.41 -2.68
CA GLN A 324 16.32 -27.39 -1.24
C GLN A 324 15.04 -28.15 -0.93
N SER A 325 14.98 -28.75 0.26
CA SER A 325 13.79 -29.42 0.79
C SER A 325 13.34 -28.75 2.08
N ASN A 326 12.06 -28.91 2.44
CA ASN A 326 11.48 -28.35 3.67
C ASN A 326 11.60 -26.82 3.81
N ILE A 327 11.47 -26.08 2.72
CA ILE A 327 11.38 -24.61 2.72
C ILE A 327 9.94 -24.13 2.51
N SER A 328 9.64 -22.93 3.00
CA SER A 328 8.38 -22.24 2.71
C SER A 328 8.29 -21.89 1.23
N ARG A 329 7.07 -21.74 0.72
CA ARG A 329 6.85 -21.32 -0.65
C ARG A 329 7.38 -19.89 -0.84
N LEU A 330 8.16 -19.71 -1.91
CA LEU A 330 8.73 -18.42 -2.29
C LEU A 330 8.02 -17.87 -3.52
N LEU A 331 7.72 -16.57 -3.50
CA LEU A 331 7.14 -15.83 -4.62
C LEU A 331 8.08 -14.68 -4.99
N PHE A 332 8.69 -14.74 -6.16
CA PHE A 332 9.56 -13.69 -6.66
C PHE A 332 9.59 -13.64 -8.20
N PRO A 333 9.79 -12.44 -8.80
CA PRO A 333 9.75 -11.14 -8.15
C PRO A 333 8.34 -10.78 -7.63
N CYS A 334 8.24 -10.42 -6.35
CA CYS A 334 6.98 -9.97 -5.74
C CYS A 334 6.79 -8.47 -6.00
N GLN A 335 5.56 -8.05 -6.35
CA GLN A 335 5.23 -6.64 -6.59
C GLN A 335 5.00 -5.91 -5.26
N TYR A 336 6.09 -5.56 -4.59
CA TYR A 336 6.09 -4.72 -3.39
C TYR A 336 7.15 -3.63 -3.54
N ASP A 337 6.81 -2.37 -3.24
CA ASP A 337 7.77 -1.28 -3.28
C ASP A 337 8.25 -0.93 -1.86
N PRO A 338 9.51 -1.19 -1.49
CA PRO A 338 10.02 -0.80 -0.18
C PRO A 338 10.09 0.73 0.01
N VAL A 339 10.01 1.51 -1.06
CA VAL A 339 10.16 2.97 -1.05
C VAL A 339 8.85 3.70 -0.75
N TYR A 340 7.68 3.13 -1.07
CA TYR A 340 6.42 3.88 -1.11
C TYR A 340 6.08 4.59 0.21
N ARG A 341 6.45 4.00 1.36
CA ARG A 341 6.21 4.58 2.71
C ARG A 341 7.00 5.85 2.97
N PHE A 342 8.20 5.97 2.41
CA PHE A 342 9.17 7.02 2.74
C PHE A 342 9.09 8.26 1.84
N SER A 343 8.03 8.41 1.05
CA SER A 343 7.81 9.57 0.17
C SER A 343 8.94 9.84 -0.84
N GLY A 344 9.70 8.80 -1.20
CA GLY A 344 10.70 8.86 -2.27
C GLY A 344 11.99 8.11 -1.98
N LYS A 345 12.69 7.74 -3.06
CA LYS A 345 13.92 6.91 -3.01
C LYS A 345 15.04 7.58 -2.20
N LYS A 346 15.20 8.91 -2.29
CA LYS A 346 16.25 9.64 -1.55
C LYS A 346 16.15 9.52 -0.03
N ILE A 347 14.93 9.53 0.52
CA ILE A 347 14.72 9.35 1.96
C ILE A 347 14.98 7.89 2.33
N TYR A 348 14.42 6.97 1.53
CA TYR A 348 14.61 5.54 1.70
C TYR A 348 16.10 5.14 1.70
N ASP A 349 16.89 5.57 0.70
CA ASP A 349 18.32 5.23 0.57
C ASP A 349 19.16 5.71 1.77
N LYS A 350 18.76 6.81 2.43
CA LYS A 350 19.42 7.31 3.64
C LYS A 350 19.07 6.49 4.87
N LEU A 351 17.94 5.79 4.86
CA LEU A 351 17.40 5.00 5.98
C LEU A 351 17.61 3.51 5.81
N SER A 352 17.68 2.97 4.58
CA SER A 352 17.85 1.55 4.32
C SER A 352 19.07 0.92 5.00
N PRO A 353 20.20 1.62 5.23
CA PRO A 353 21.30 1.08 6.04
C PRO A 353 20.90 0.73 7.48
N LEU A 354 19.91 1.42 8.06
CA LEU A 354 19.39 1.11 9.40
C LEU A 354 18.63 -0.21 9.34
N PHE A 355 17.87 -0.45 8.27
CA PHE A 355 17.10 -1.68 8.08
C PHE A 355 18.01 -2.90 7.91
N TYR A 356 19.09 -2.78 7.12
CA TYR A 356 20.06 -3.88 6.97
C TYR A 356 20.73 -4.24 8.29
N SER A 357 21.18 -3.23 9.06
CA SER A 357 21.83 -3.46 10.35
C SER A 357 20.91 -4.18 11.34
N ILE A 358 19.65 -3.76 11.44
CA ILE A 358 18.68 -4.38 12.36
C ILE A 358 18.33 -5.79 11.87
N SER A 359 18.07 -5.97 10.58
CA SER A 359 17.74 -7.29 10.03
C SER A 359 18.87 -8.29 10.27
N LYS A 360 20.13 -7.89 10.03
CA LYS A 360 21.28 -8.76 10.30
C LYS A 360 21.36 -9.19 11.77
N LEU A 361 21.08 -8.28 12.70
CA LEU A 361 21.03 -8.61 14.13
C LEU A 361 19.91 -9.60 14.49
N MET A 362 18.79 -9.57 13.75
CA MET A 362 17.66 -10.47 13.96
C MET A 362 17.88 -11.86 13.38
N THR A 363 18.64 -11.97 12.29
CA THR A 363 18.85 -13.24 11.58
C THR A 363 20.12 -13.98 12.00
N THR A 364 21.17 -13.28 12.43
CA THR A 364 22.47 -13.91 12.78
C THR A 364 22.40 -14.84 14.00
N GLU A 365 21.59 -14.53 15.02
CA GLU A 365 21.43 -15.39 16.20
C GLU A 365 20.19 -16.27 16.07
N LYS A 366 20.40 -17.59 16.12
CA LYS A 366 19.31 -18.59 16.15
C LYS A 366 18.28 -18.18 17.21
N LEU A 367 17.00 -18.20 16.83
CA LEU A 367 15.82 -17.93 17.67
C LEU A 367 15.47 -16.45 17.94
N ARG A 368 16.28 -15.44 17.59
CA ARG A 368 15.88 -14.03 17.82
C ARG A 368 14.62 -13.64 17.05
N PHE A 369 14.51 -14.13 15.82
CA PHE A 369 13.33 -14.00 14.97
C PHE A 369 12.02 -14.44 15.65
N SER A 370 12.06 -15.49 16.50
CA SER A 370 10.87 -16.05 17.17
C SER A 370 10.79 -15.71 18.66
N ASN A 371 11.74 -14.92 19.18
CA ASN A 371 11.81 -14.57 20.59
C ASN A 371 11.09 -13.25 20.87
N SER A 372 9.81 -13.33 21.20
CA SER A 372 8.97 -12.16 21.52
C SER A 372 9.53 -11.29 22.65
N SER A 373 10.18 -11.89 23.66
CA SER A 373 10.81 -11.12 24.74
C SER A 373 11.95 -10.24 24.22
N TYR A 374 12.81 -10.77 23.34
CA TYR A 374 13.88 -9.99 22.73
C TYR A 374 13.35 -8.91 21.79
N GLN A 375 12.35 -9.22 20.97
CA GLN A 375 11.71 -8.27 20.06
C GLN A 375 11.13 -7.06 20.82
N ILE A 376 10.36 -7.31 21.88
CA ILE A 376 9.78 -6.27 22.74
C ILE A 376 10.90 -5.46 23.42
N GLN A 377 11.91 -6.14 23.97
CA GLN A 377 13.05 -5.47 24.60
C GLN A 377 13.78 -4.54 23.63
N PHE A 378 14.07 -5.00 22.41
CA PHE A 378 14.70 -4.19 21.37
C PHE A 378 13.83 -3.01 20.99
N ALA A 379 12.52 -3.20 20.80
CA ALA A 379 11.59 -2.13 20.44
C ALA A 379 11.51 -1.04 21.53
N VAL A 380 11.50 -1.44 22.80
CA VAL A 380 11.55 -0.53 23.96
C VAL A 380 12.85 0.27 23.98
N HIS A 381 13.99 -0.39 23.78
CA HIS A 381 15.30 0.27 23.69
C HIS A 381 15.39 1.21 22.48
N PHE A 382 14.80 0.84 21.35
CA PHE A 382 14.75 1.70 20.16
C PHE A 382 13.96 2.98 20.42
N LEU A 383 12.81 2.91 21.13
CA LEU A 383 12.05 4.09 21.53
C LEU A 383 12.78 4.95 22.57
N LYS A 384 13.51 4.33 23.52
CA LYS A 384 14.41 5.06 24.44
C LYS A 384 15.45 5.87 23.67
N GLU A 385 16.08 5.28 22.66
CA GLU A 385 17.07 5.98 21.83
C GLU A 385 16.41 7.05 20.95
N ALA A 386 15.18 6.81 20.49
CA ALA A 386 14.39 7.82 19.79
C ALA A 386 14.14 9.05 20.68
N LYS A 387 13.80 8.88 21.96
CA LYS A 387 13.71 10.00 22.94
C LYS A 387 15.03 10.77 22.98
N ASN A 388 16.13 10.07 23.21
CA ASN A 388 17.46 10.67 23.40
C ASN A 388 18.02 11.34 22.13
N ILE A 389 17.55 10.96 20.95
CA ILE A 389 18.07 11.46 19.67
C ILE A 389 17.10 12.46 19.04
N TRP A 390 15.88 12.02 18.73
CA TRP A 390 14.90 12.82 18.00
C TRP A 390 14.24 13.89 18.86
N PHE A 391 14.09 13.63 20.16
CA PHE A 391 13.44 14.53 21.12
C PHE A 391 14.43 15.16 22.11
N ALA A 392 15.74 15.10 21.86
CA ALA A 392 16.75 15.64 22.76
C ALA A 392 16.56 17.13 23.10
N GLU A 393 16.10 17.91 22.12
CA GLU A 393 15.88 19.36 22.25
C GLU A 393 14.49 19.70 22.79
N ARG A 394 13.53 18.78 22.71
CA ARG A 394 12.15 18.91 23.24
C ARG A 394 11.68 17.59 23.86
N PRO A 395 12.22 17.20 25.03
CA PRO A 395 11.89 15.92 25.66
C PRO A 395 10.41 15.80 26.05
N ASP A 396 9.77 16.92 26.36
CA ASP A 396 8.34 17.06 26.66
C ASP A 396 7.43 16.55 25.53
N MET A 397 7.93 16.59 24.28
CA MET A 397 7.18 16.14 23.11
C MET A 397 7.23 14.62 22.88
N PHE A 398 8.05 13.88 23.63
CA PHE A 398 8.18 12.43 23.45
C PHE A 398 6.91 11.67 23.87
N CYS A 399 6.34 11.96 25.05
CA CYS A 399 5.08 11.34 25.49
C CYS A 399 3.89 11.65 24.55
N PRO A 400 3.68 12.89 24.07
CA PRO A 400 2.74 13.20 23.00
C PRO A 400 2.98 12.40 21.72
N PHE A 401 4.24 12.22 21.33
CA PHE A 401 4.59 11.41 20.16
C PHE A 401 4.27 9.92 20.36
N LEU A 402 4.52 9.35 21.54
CA LEU A 402 4.12 7.97 21.87
C LEU A 402 2.60 7.80 21.81
N GLN A 403 1.84 8.78 22.32
CA GLN A 403 0.39 8.78 22.20
C GLN A 403 -0.05 8.80 20.72
N TYR A 404 0.60 9.63 19.90
CA TYR A 404 0.36 9.68 18.47
C TYR A 404 0.63 8.33 17.77
N LEU A 405 1.73 7.64 18.10
CA LEU A 405 2.01 6.30 17.57
C LEU A 405 0.94 5.28 18.01
N PHE A 406 0.52 5.34 19.28
CA PHE A 406 -0.55 4.50 19.79
C PHE A 406 -1.86 4.74 19.03
N ASP A 407 -2.27 5.99 18.84
CA ASP A 407 -3.50 6.35 18.13
C ASP A 407 -3.45 5.95 16.64
N CYS A 408 -2.28 6.01 16.01
CA CYS A 408 -2.08 5.54 14.64
C CYS A 408 -2.24 4.02 14.51
N TRP A 409 -1.85 3.23 15.52
CA TRP A 409 -1.70 1.78 15.35
C TRP A 409 -2.68 0.93 16.16
N PHE A 410 -3.34 1.49 17.18
CA PHE A 410 -4.21 0.70 18.06
C PHE A 410 -5.40 0.08 17.31
N VAL A 411 -5.85 0.72 16.23
CA VAL A 411 -6.90 0.17 15.36
C VAL A 411 -6.51 -1.19 14.75
N PHE A 412 -5.22 -1.44 14.53
CA PHE A 412 -4.74 -2.73 14.02
C PHE A 412 -4.91 -3.88 15.02
N THR A 413 -5.03 -3.56 16.32
CA THR A 413 -5.23 -4.53 17.39
C THR A 413 -6.67 -5.03 17.47
N TYR A 414 -7.65 -4.16 17.24
CA TYR A 414 -9.06 -4.45 17.51
C TYR A 414 -9.97 -4.52 16.29
N ASP A 415 -9.53 -4.01 15.13
CA ASP A 415 -10.23 -4.16 13.84
C ASP A 415 -9.46 -5.14 12.94
N ASP A 416 -9.93 -6.38 12.91
CA ASP A 416 -9.46 -7.44 12.02
C ASP A 416 -10.11 -7.40 10.63
N GLY A 417 -11.06 -6.48 10.40
CA GLY A 417 -11.81 -6.36 9.16
C GLY A 417 -13.05 -7.26 9.06
N LEU A 418 -13.30 -8.11 10.06
CA LEU A 418 -14.43 -9.05 10.05
C LEU A 418 -15.68 -8.46 10.72
N SER A 419 -15.50 -7.44 11.56
CA SER A 419 -16.61 -6.78 12.27
C SER A 419 -17.32 -5.77 11.38
N PHE A 420 -18.62 -6.01 11.13
CA PHE A 420 -19.49 -5.10 10.40
C PHE A 420 -20.31 -4.16 11.30
N LYS A 421 -20.35 -4.41 12.61
CA LYS A 421 -21.14 -3.59 13.56
C LYS A 421 -20.24 -2.69 14.41
N THR A 422 -20.58 -1.41 14.47
CA THR A 422 -19.87 -0.42 15.31
C THR A 422 -19.79 -0.82 16.78
N LYS A 423 -20.87 -1.40 17.34
CA LYS A 423 -20.90 -1.81 18.75
C LYS A 423 -19.87 -2.91 19.05
N GLU A 424 -19.80 -3.93 18.20
CA GLU A 424 -18.85 -5.05 18.34
C GLU A 424 -17.41 -4.54 18.28
N LEU A 425 -17.15 -3.60 17.36
CA LEU A 425 -15.85 -2.97 17.22
C LEU A 425 -15.45 -2.14 18.44
N LEU A 426 -16.36 -1.34 19.00
CA LEU A 426 -16.12 -0.56 20.21
C LEU A 426 -15.88 -1.46 21.43
N ASP A 427 -16.60 -2.57 21.53
CA ASP A 427 -16.39 -3.55 22.60
C ASP A 427 -15.03 -4.28 22.43
N SER A 428 -14.64 -4.62 21.20
CA SER A 428 -13.30 -5.15 20.87
C SER A 428 -12.21 -4.16 21.29
N ARG A 429 -12.36 -2.87 20.95
CA ARG A 429 -11.44 -1.80 21.34
C ARG A 429 -11.25 -1.73 22.86
N ARG A 430 -12.35 -1.71 23.63
CA ARG A 430 -12.31 -1.67 25.11
C ARG A 430 -11.63 -2.92 25.69
N LYS A 431 -11.98 -4.11 25.20
CA LYS A 431 -11.41 -5.38 25.65
C LYS A 431 -9.89 -5.42 25.41
N ASN A 432 -9.44 -5.02 24.23
CA ASN A 432 -8.01 -5.02 23.90
C ASN A 432 -7.22 -3.99 24.72
N LEU A 433 -7.79 -2.81 25.02
CA LEU A 433 -7.14 -1.85 25.91
C LEU A 433 -6.97 -2.41 27.32
N LYS A 434 -7.99 -3.09 27.87
CA LYS A 434 -7.89 -3.76 29.17
C LYS A 434 -6.84 -4.87 29.18
N LYS A 435 -6.70 -5.61 28.08
CA LYS A 435 -5.63 -6.61 27.92
C LYS A 435 -4.25 -5.95 27.97
N PHE A 436 -4.05 -4.83 27.28
CA PHE A 436 -2.77 -4.10 27.33
C PHE A 436 -2.44 -3.64 28.75
N GLU A 437 -3.40 -3.08 29.49
CA GLU A 437 -3.19 -2.68 30.90
C GLU A 437 -2.79 -3.89 31.75
N THR A 438 -3.50 -5.02 31.62
CA THR A 438 -3.20 -6.24 32.39
C THR A 438 -1.80 -6.76 32.06
N SER A 439 -1.47 -6.89 30.77
CA SER A 439 -0.15 -7.36 30.33
C SER A 439 0.99 -6.43 30.74
N TYR A 440 0.75 -5.12 30.82
CA TYR A 440 1.74 -4.16 31.31
C TYR A 440 2.01 -4.36 32.79
N GLU A 441 0.97 -4.44 33.63
CA GLU A 441 1.15 -4.65 35.07
C GLU A 441 1.89 -5.96 35.37
N ASP A 442 1.59 -7.04 34.64
CA ASP A 442 2.28 -8.34 34.77
C ASP A 442 3.79 -8.26 34.42
N GLN A 443 4.19 -7.32 33.57
CA GLN A 443 5.55 -7.21 33.03
C GLN A 443 6.31 -5.98 33.54
N LYS A 444 5.67 -5.15 34.36
CA LYS A 444 6.10 -3.79 34.71
C LYS A 444 7.53 -3.73 35.23
N GLU A 445 7.86 -4.54 36.24
CA GLU A 445 9.20 -4.53 36.85
C GLU A 445 10.30 -4.91 35.86
N LYS A 446 10.05 -5.93 35.02
CA LYS A 446 10.99 -6.38 33.99
C LYS A 446 11.20 -5.32 32.92
N LEU A 447 10.11 -4.67 32.49
CA LEU A 447 10.14 -3.61 31.49
C LEU A 447 10.87 -2.36 32.02
N LEU A 448 10.61 -1.94 33.27
CA LEU A 448 11.32 -0.82 33.91
C LEU A 448 12.83 -1.09 34.02
N LYS A 449 13.21 -2.28 34.52
CA LYS A 449 14.62 -2.69 34.60
C LYS A 449 15.30 -2.68 33.23
N SER A 450 14.60 -3.17 32.20
CA SER A 450 15.08 -3.15 30.83
C SER A 450 15.20 -1.73 30.29
N TYR A 451 14.19 -0.88 30.49
CA TYR A 451 14.20 0.51 30.02
C TYR A 451 15.35 1.30 30.64
N ASN A 452 15.66 1.09 31.92
CA ASN A 452 16.74 1.77 32.61
C ASN A 452 18.13 1.16 32.36
N SER A 453 18.23 0.01 31.70
CA SER A 453 19.52 -0.60 31.38
C SER A 453 20.25 0.13 30.24
N LYS A 454 21.53 -0.21 30.09
CA LYS A 454 22.32 0.24 28.94
C LYS A 454 21.67 -0.21 27.63
N SER A 455 21.68 0.68 26.65
CA SER A 455 21.09 0.45 25.33
C SER A 455 21.69 -0.77 24.64
N ILE A 456 20.82 -1.63 24.10
CA ILE A 456 21.23 -2.76 23.25
C ILE A 456 21.29 -2.39 21.76
N ILE A 457 20.97 -1.14 21.41
CA ILE A 457 20.95 -0.67 20.02
C ILE A 457 22.37 -0.41 19.53
N ASP A 458 22.72 -1.01 18.39
CA ASP A 458 24.04 -0.90 17.80
C ASP A 458 24.41 0.55 17.39
N LYS A 459 25.69 0.90 17.51
CA LYS A 459 26.19 2.26 17.19
C LYS A 459 25.90 2.67 15.74
N SER A 460 25.90 1.74 14.79
CA SER A 460 25.58 2.02 13.38
C SER A 460 24.12 2.49 13.23
N VAL A 461 23.19 1.84 13.93
CA VAL A 461 21.77 2.22 13.98
C VAL A 461 21.61 3.62 14.59
N LEU A 462 22.24 3.87 15.74
CA LEU A 462 22.20 5.19 16.41
C LEU A 462 22.75 6.30 15.52
N THR A 463 23.80 6.03 14.75
CA THR A 463 24.41 7.00 13.81
C THR A 463 23.42 7.41 12.72
N ILE A 464 22.65 6.46 12.19
CA ILE A 464 21.66 6.73 11.14
C ILE A 464 20.44 7.44 11.73
N MET A 465 19.99 7.06 12.93
CA MET A 465 18.93 7.79 13.65
C MET A 465 19.30 9.26 13.84
N LYS A 466 20.56 9.58 14.23
CA LYS A 466 21.03 10.97 14.33
C LYS A 466 21.00 11.70 12.99
N LYS A 467 21.46 11.05 11.91
CA LYS A 467 21.44 11.62 10.54
C LYS A 467 20.02 11.88 10.04
N SER A 468 19.02 11.10 10.49
CA SER A 468 17.63 11.28 10.06
C SER A 468 17.04 12.65 10.41
N LYS A 469 17.55 13.34 11.45
CA LYS A 469 17.16 14.72 11.79
C LYS A 469 17.51 15.73 10.69
N GLN A 470 18.52 15.44 9.87
CA GLN A 470 19.11 16.35 8.90
C GLN A 470 18.74 16.02 7.44
N ILE A 471 17.74 15.15 7.24
CA ILE A 471 17.26 14.80 5.89
C ILE A 471 16.55 16.01 5.28
N ARG A 472 17.17 16.63 4.27
CA ARG A 472 16.65 17.84 3.59
C ARG A 472 15.35 17.58 2.82
N GLU A 473 15.19 16.36 2.31
CA GLU A 473 14.02 15.89 1.57
C GLU A 473 12.78 15.70 2.47
N ILE A 474 12.90 15.91 3.79
CA ILE A 474 11.75 15.92 4.71
C ILE A 474 10.65 16.88 4.22
N LYS A 475 11.02 17.96 3.53
CA LYS A 475 10.10 18.94 2.95
C LYS A 475 9.16 18.34 1.89
N ASP A 476 9.57 17.24 1.25
CA ASP A 476 8.83 16.56 0.18
C ASP A 476 7.77 15.60 0.75
N ILE A 477 7.78 15.34 2.07
CA ILE A 477 6.72 14.57 2.73
C ILE A 477 5.44 15.39 2.77
N SER A 478 4.38 14.86 2.17
CA SER A 478 3.06 15.47 2.20
C SER A 478 2.46 15.44 3.62
N ILE A 479 1.91 16.57 4.07
CA ILE A 479 1.45 16.75 5.46
C ILE A 479 0.26 15.84 5.81
N TYR A 480 -0.57 15.44 4.84
CA TYR A 480 -1.67 14.50 5.09
C TYR A 480 -1.18 13.15 5.66
N LYS A 481 0.08 12.77 5.42
CA LYS A 481 0.69 11.55 5.97
C LYS A 481 0.86 11.61 7.50
N ALA A 482 0.88 12.80 8.09
CA ALA A 482 0.87 13.03 9.53
C ALA A 482 -0.56 13.03 10.11
N TYR A 483 -1.46 12.21 9.55
CA TYR A 483 -2.82 12.03 10.07
C TYR A 483 -2.79 11.77 11.58
N LEU A 484 -3.75 12.32 12.33
CA LEU A 484 -3.82 12.23 13.80
C LEU A 484 -2.71 12.96 14.57
N ALA A 485 -1.77 13.64 13.90
CA ALA A 485 -0.79 14.47 14.59
C ALA A 485 -1.49 15.69 15.23
N PRO A 486 -1.07 16.12 16.44
CA PRO A 486 -1.65 17.28 17.12
C PRO A 486 -1.59 18.56 16.27
N ASP A 487 -2.64 19.38 16.35
CA ASP A 487 -2.73 20.63 15.58
C ASP A 487 -1.76 21.72 16.03
N VAL A 488 -1.29 21.65 17.28
CA VAL A 488 -0.26 22.56 17.82
C VAL A 488 1.11 22.40 17.14
N LEU A 489 1.34 21.29 16.44
CA LEU A 489 2.60 21.05 15.74
C LEU A 489 2.73 21.92 14.48
N SER A 490 3.93 22.46 14.28
CA SER A 490 4.29 23.09 13.00
C SER A 490 4.19 22.09 11.83
N GLU A 491 4.02 22.57 10.60
CA GLU A 491 4.00 21.70 9.42
C GLU A 491 5.27 20.84 9.30
N MET A 492 6.43 21.40 9.67
CA MET A 492 7.69 20.68 9.66
C MET A 492 7.74 19.59 10.73
N ASP A 493 7.26 19.88 11.94
CA ASP A 493 7.16 18.88 13.02
C ASP A 493 6.24 17.72 12.62
N LYS A 494 5.09 18.03 11.98
CA LYS A 494 4.18 17.00 11.44
C LYS A 494 4.90 16.10 10.43
N LYS A 495 5.71 16.65 9.52
CA LYS A 495 6.51 15.87 8.56
C LYS A 495 7.55 14.98 9.25
N TYR A 496 8.25 15.49 10.26
CA TYR A 496 9.19 14.69 11.06
C TYR A 496 8.48 13.57 11.82
N TRP A 497 7.35 13.85 12.45
CA TRP A 497 6.56 12.83 13.15
C TRP A 497 6.06 11.73 12.21
N SER A 498 5.63 12.11 11.00
CA SER A 498 5.30 11.14 9.95
C SER A 498 6.51 10.28 9.58
N LEU A 499 7.70 10.88 9.39
CA LEU A 499 8.91 10.13 9.06
C LEU A 499 9.33 9.18 10.19
N TYR A 500 9.34 9.66 11.43
CA TYR A 500 9.70 8.86 12.60
C TYR A 500 8.71 7.70 12.81
N ARG A 501 7.41 7.93 12.58
CA ARG A 501 6.42 6.85 12.57
C ARG A 501 6.77 5.77 11.55
N GLU A 502 7.09 6.12 10.30
CA GLU A 502 7.43 5.12 9.27
C GLU A 502 8.76 4.40 9.57
N ILE A 503 9.75 5.09 10.14
CA ILE A 503 11.01 4.45 10.58
C ILE A 503 10.71 3.42 11.67
N ILE A 504 9.97 3.81 12.72
CA ILE A 504 9.63 2.90 13.83
C ILE A 504 8.78 1.73 13.32
N PHE A 505 7.76 2.00 12.48
CA PHE A 505 6.90 0.96 11.92
C PHE A 505 7.72 -0.07 11.13
N LYS A 506 8.63 0.39 10.26
CA LYS A 506 9.52 -0.49 9.50
C LYS A 506 10.50 -1.23 10.41
N THR A 507 11.05 -0.59 11.43
CA THR A 507 11.88 -1.26 12.44
C THR A 507 11.10 -2.37 13.14
N PHE A 508 9.88 -2.13 13.61
CA PHE A 508 9.06 -3.16 14.27
C PHE A 508 8.68 -4.30 13.31
N SER A 509 8.46 -3.97 12.03
CA SER A 509 8.25 -4.96 10.97
C SER A 509 9.47 -5.88 10.80
N ILE A 510 10.69 -5.33 10.85
CA ILE A 510 11.96 -6.08 10.77
C ILE A 510 12.22 -6.89 12.05
N LEU A 511 11.69 -6.45 13.19
CA LEU A 511 11.69 -7.22 14.44
C LEU A 511 10.63 -8.33 14.44
N PHE A 512 9.81 -8.46 13.39
CA PHE A 512 8.72 -9.44 13.29
C PHE A 512 7.68 -9.30 14.41
N ILE A 513 7.46 -8.09 14.89
CA ILE A 513 6.38 -7.79 15.83
C ILE A 513 5.07 -7.79 15.05
N ASP A 514 4.12 -8.62 15.51
CA ASP A 514 2.80 -8.71 14.90
C ASP A 514 2.10 -7.34 14.85
N ASN A 515 1.49 -6.99 13.71
CA ASN A 515 0.82 -5.69 13.53
C ASN A 515 -0.28 -5.43 14.57
N ARG A 516 -0.87 -6.46 15.15
CA ARG A 516 -1.86 -6.36 16.24
C ARG A 516 -1.22 -5.93 17.56
N LEU A 517 0.09 -6.10 17.72
CA LEU A 517 0.85 -5.81 18.94
C LEU A 517 1.74 -4.57 18.82
N ILE A 518 1.95 -3.99 17.63
CA ILE A 518 2.86 -2.83 17.49
C ILE A 518 2.45 -1.62 18.34
N SER A 519 1.14 -1.44 18.60
CA SER A 519 0.60 -0.36 19.42
C SER A 519 0.86 -0.58 20.92
N TYR A 520 1.14 -1.82 21.34
CA TYR A 520 1.49 -2.13 22.73
C TYR A 520 2.83 -1.50 23.12
N ILE A 521 3.80 -1.44 22.20
CA ILE A 521 5.13 -0.87 22.48
C ILE A 521 5.08 0.62 22.88
N PRO A 522 4.48 1.54 22.11
CA PRO A 522 4.36 2.93 22.55
C PRO A 522 3.48 3.07 23.80
N PHE A 523 2.48 2.20 24.00
CA PHE A 523 1.66 2.18 25.20
C PHE A 523 2.50 1.91 26.47
N ILE A 524 3.34 0.86 26.46
CA ILE A 524 4.18 0.52 27.63
C ILE A 524 5.27 1.55 27.87
N VAL A 525 5.92 2.07 26.82
CA VAL A 525 6.99 3.08 26.99
C VAL A 525 6.40 4.38 27.54
N LYS A 526 5.20 4.77 27.11
CA LYS A 526 4.51 5.95 27.66
C LYS A 526 4.16 5.76 29.13
N LYS A 527 3.69 4.58 29.54
CA LYS A 527 3.41 4.27 30.95
C LYS A 527 4.66 4.33 31.81
N ILE A 528 5.78 3.82 31.33
CA ILE A 528 7.08 3.91 32.01
C ILE A 528 7.47 5.38 32.21
N GLU A 529 7.40 6.18 31.14
CA GLU A 529 7.77 7.61 31.14
C GLU A 529 6.84 8.53 31.97
N LEU A 530 5.65 8.06 32.36
CA LEU A 530 4.71 8.81 33.21
C LEU A 530 4.67 8.34 34.66
N ASN A 531 5.20 7.14 34.93
CA ASN A 531 5.26 6.55 36.28
C ASN A 531 6.65 6.69 36.93
N ASP A 532 7.66 7.08 36.15
CA ASP A 532 8.88 7.77 36.58
C ASP A 532 8.67 9.29 36.46
#